data_AF-A0A2A5AEY2-F1
#
_entry.id   AF-A0A2A5AEY2-F1
#
_cell.length_a   1.000
_cell.length_b   1.000
_cell.length_c   1.000
_cell.angle_alpha   90.00
_cell.angle_beta   90.00
_cell.angle_gamma   90.00
#
_symmetry.space_group_name_H-M   'P 1'
#
loop_
_entity.id
_entity.type
_entity.pdbx_description
1 polymer ?
#
loop_
_entity_poly.entity_id
_entity_poly.type
_entity_poly.pdbx_seq_one_letter_code
_entity_poly.pdbx_strand_id
1 'polypeptide(L)'
;MICMIRIFLLFIVLFLCNPHSFAFLIKGKVEVVKGRAHIYRQGRILQLVDDMNIYTGDVIESSSNSSVLVEIMDMGLLKIKAKTQVTFPEGDDAQIQSSRLNLMYGELWLKIKKLVPGETFAVKTSNSVALVSNSIAVVTYQKRSRKATYSVIEGNIEVHIKENHYFLMSGEKLILDDRRNSMARHRKVDAYKLNQEWKKIITIREKLKRKVRESKHIPSKDGKVDSQIPLVHIVSPIEGVPHKKRRMRLRATIFEEHLDRLILTVNKKVVRDIQTNLKNFDYDILLNPGKNEIELKAIDQFGNVGRDIKTIQLLEHAPSISVFFPLDNQELDSRFIDLQGVVDDVDVKEVEIFVNGRPIARDRAIPTFHIPLILDIGQNVIRVEATNSVGLKGENEIIVWTSTKSKIIIEFERFFE
;
A
#
# COMPACT_ATOMS: atom_id res chain seq x y z
N MET A 1 -27.95 -10.19 -58.90
CA MET A 1 -28.28 -10.05 -57.47
C MET A 1 -28.40 -11.48 -56.95
N ILE A 2 -27.41 -12.13 -56.35
CA ILE A 2 -26.42 -11.72 -55.34
C ILE A 2 -25.09 -12.46 -55.64
N CYS A 3 -24.04 -11.66 -55.79
CA CYS A 3 -22.64 -12.06 -55.82
C CYS A 3 -22.08 -11.94 -54.39
N MET A 4 -20.98 -12.63 -54.09
CA MET A 4 -20.13 -12.47 -52.89
C MET A 4 -20.66 -12.96 -51.53
N ILE A 5 -20.65 -14.28 -51.28
CA ILE A 5 -20.37 -14.81 -49.92
C ILE A 5 -19.56 -16.11 -50.04
N ARG A 6 -18.36 -16.03 -50.61
CA ARG A 6 -17.31 -17.06 -50.50
C ARG A 6 -15.99 -16.31 -50.64
N ILE A 7 -15.47 -15.82 -49.52
CA ILE A 7 -14.10 -15.32 -49.20
C ILE A 7 -14.31 -14.45 -47.95
N PHE A 8 -14.58 -15.05 -46.78
CA PHE A 8 -14.56 -14.32 -45.50
C PHE A 8 -14.39 -15.24 -44.29
N LEU A 9 -13.65 -16.35 -44.46
CA LEU A 9 -13.36 -17.28 -43.36
C LEU A 9 -11.92 -17.82 -43.42
N LEU A 10 -11.02 -17.05 -44.04
CA LEU A 10 -9.59 -17.36 -44.09
C LEU A 10 -8.69 -16.11 -43.93
N PHE A 11 -9.20 -15.04 -43.29
CA PHE A 11 -8.45 -13.79 -43.07
C PHE A 11 -8.67 -13.18 -41.67
N ILE A 12 -9.16 -13.96 -40.69
CA ILE A 12 -9.30 -13.53 -39.29
C ILE A 12 -8.80 -14.65 -38.34
N VAL A 13 -7.65 -15.25 -38.64
CA VAL A 13 -6.88 -16.08 -37.67
C VAL A 13 -5.37 -15.81 -37.79
N LEU A 14 -4.97 -14.72 -38.46
CA LEU A 14 -3.55 -14.34 -38.61
C LEU A 14 -3.34 -12.83 -38.48
N PHE A 15 -4.14 -12.16 -37.64
CA PHE A 15 -3.58 -11.05 -36.86
C PHE A 15 -2.76 -11.69 -35.76
N LEU A 16 -1.51 -11.93 -36.13
CA LEU A 16 -0.36 -12.05 -35.26
C LEU A 16 -0.64 -11.24 -33.97
N CYS A 17 -0.98 -11.94 -32.89
CA CYS A 17 -0.43 -11.57 -31.61
C CYS A 17 1.09 -11.62 -31.81
N ASN A 18 1.66 -10.51 -32.27
CA ASN A 18 2.96 -10.12 -31.78
C ASN A 18 2.68 -9.75 -30.32
N PRO A 19 3.00 -10.61 -29.33
CA PRO A 19 3.39 -10.02 -28.07
C PRO A 19 4.65 -9.25 -28.44
N HIS A 20 4.54 -7.94 -28.67
CA HIS A 20 5.64 -7.09 -28.29
C HIS A 20 5.74 -7.30 -26.78
N SER A 21 6.54 -8.30 -26.40
CA SER A 21 7.10 -8.42 -25.08
C SER A 21 7.91 -7.15 -24.89
N PHE A 22 7.24 -6.09 -24.46
CA PHE A 22 7.90 -4.87 -24.04
C PHE A 22 8.83 -5.29 -22.91
N ALA A 23 10.14 -5.21 -23.17
CA ALA A 23 11.13 -5.47 -22.14
C ALA A 23 10.97 -4.40 -21.05
N PHE A 24 10.53 -4.83 -19.87
CA PHE A 24 10.48 -3.98 -18.68
C PHE A 24 11.91 -3.68 -18.24
N LEU A 25 12.45 -2.52 -18.61
CA LEU A 25 13.76 -2.10 -18.16
C LEU A 25 13.67 -1.53 -16.75
N ILE A 26 14.53 -1.99 -15.85
CA ILE A 26 14.65 -1.41 -14.50
C ILE A 26 15.17 0.03 -14.64
N LYS A 27 14.39 0.99 -14.16
CA LYS A 27 14.71 2.43 -14.11
C LYS A 27 15.29 2.87 -12.78
N GLY A 28 15.15 2.06 -11.75
CA GLY A 28 15.70 2.39 -10.44
C GLY A 28 15.14 1.52 -9.35
N LYS A 29 15.51 1.86 -8.13
CA LYS A 29 15.12 1.15 -6.92
C LYS A 29 14.66 2.15 -5.86
N VAL A 30 13.57 1.82 -5.18
CA VAL A 30 13.08 2.60 -4.05
C VAL A 30 14.03 2.39 -2.88
N GLU A 31 14.65 3.46 -2.39
CA GLU A 31 15.55 3.40 -1.22
C GLU A 31 14.76 3.52 0.08
N VAL A 32 13.80 4.45 0.13
CA VAL A 32 13.03 4.74 1.34
C VAL A 32 11.64 5.27 0.98
N VAL A 33 10.60 4.74 1.61
CA VAL A 33 9.23 5.26 1.59
C VAL A 33 8.87 5.77 2.98
N LYS A 34 8.51 7.05 3.07
CA LYS A 34 7.88 7.61 4.27
C LYS A 34 6.43 7.92 3.97
N GLY A 35 5.50 7.44 4.80
CA GLY A 35 4.07 7.64 4.60
C GLY A 35 3.50 6.81 3.43
N ARG A 36 2.29 7.15 2.97
CA ARG A 36 1.61 6.41 1.90
C ARG A 36 2.03 6.88 0.51
N ALA A 37 2.48 5.95 -0.32
CA ALA A 37 2.70 6.13 -1.75
C ALA A 37 2.28 4.87 -2.51
N HIS A 38 1.84 5.02 -3.75
CA HIS A 38 1.44 3.91 -4.61
C HIS A 38 2.24 3.94 -5.91
N ILE A 39 2.36 2.78 -6.54
CA ILE A 39 2.87 2.62 -7.89
C ILE A 39 1.79 2.00 -8.76
N TYR A 40 1.52 2.63 -9.90
CA TYR A 40 0.62 2.11 -10.92
C TYR A 40 1.48 1.41 -11.96
N ARG A 41 1.25 0.11 -12.12
CA ARG A 41 2.01 -0.76 -13.01
C ARG A 41 1.05 -1.66 -13.77
N GLN A 42 1.04 -1.56 -15.10
CA GLN A 42 0.21 -2.41 -15.97
C GLN A 42 -1.28 -2.43 -15.55
N GLY A 43 -1.83 -1.28 -15.17
CA GLY A 43 -3.23 -1.17 -14.72
C GLY A 43 -3.50 -1.67 -13.29
N ARG A 44 -2.48 -2.14 -12.55
CA ARG A 44 -2.57 -2.49 -11.13
C ARG A 44 -2.06 -1.37 -10.25
N ILE A 45 -2.67 -1.20 -9.08
CA ILE A 45 -2.23 -0.26 -8.05
C ILE A 45 -1.54 -1.08 -6.95
N LEU A 46 -0.27 -0.81 -6.71
CA LEU A 46 0.52 -1.46 -5.67
C LEU A 46 0.93 -0.41 -4.63
N GLN A 47 0.94 -0.80 -3.36
CA GLN A 47 1.55 0.01 -2.31
C GLN A 47 3.05 0.06 -2.55
N LEU A 48 3.62 1.27 -2.62
CA LEU A 48 5.07 1.43 -2.74
C LEU A 48 5.73 1.08 -1.41
N VAL A 49 6.82 0.31 -1.47
CA VAL A 49 7.60 -0.16 -0.33
C VAL A 49 9.09 -0.01 -0.63
N ASP A 50 9.92 -0.08 0.40
CA ASP A 50 11.38 -0.04 0.28
C ASP A 50 11.89 -1.20 -0.60
N ASP A 51 13.00 -0.96 -1.28
CA ASP A 51 13.69 -1.88 -2.19
C ASP A 51 12.90 -2.35 -3.41
N MET A 52 11.71 -1.80 -3.65
CA MET A 52 10.91 -2.08 -4.83
C MET A 52 11.61 -1.53 -6.08
N ASN A 53 11.79 -2.41 -7.09
CA ASN A 53 12.28 -1.99 -8.40
C ASN A 53 11.20 -1.17 -9.13
N ILE A 54 11.66 -0.13 -9.81
CA ILE A 54 10.87 0.72 -10.68
C ILE A 54 11.23 0.35 -12.11
N TYR A 55 10.22 0.17 -12.95
CA TYR A 55 10.38 -0.19 -14.35
C TYR A 55 9.87 0.92 -15.26
N THR A 56 10.27 0.87 -16.52
CA THR A 56 9.61 1.62 -17.60
C THR A 56 8.11 1.35 -17.59
N GLY A 57 7.32 2.41 -17.78
CA GLY A 57 5.86 2.42 -17.72
C GLY A 57 5.28 2.71 -16.33
N ASP A 58 6.08 2.65 -15.25
CA ASP A 58 5.56 2.86 -13.90
C ASP A 58 5.15 4.33 -13.65
N VAL A 59 4.10 4.50 -12.84
CA VAL A 59 3.70 5.80 -12.29
C VAL A 59 3.76 5.73 -10.78
N ILE A 60 4.52 6.62 -10.14
CA ILE A 60 4.56 6.74 -8.68
C ILE A 60 3.73 7.93 -8.25
N GLU A 61 2.88 7.74 -7.24
CA GLU A 61 2.06 8.80 -6.64
C GLU A 61 2.19 8.81 -5.11
N SER A 62 2.52 9.97 -4.55
CA SER A 62 2.68 10.18 -3.11
C SER A 62 1.49 10.95 -2.50
N SER A 63 1.00 10.47 -1.35
CA SER A 63 -0.02 11.14 -0.52
C SER A 63 0.45 12.44 0.15
N SER A 64 -0.43 13.07 0.94
CA SER A 64 -0.23 14.39 1.58
C SER A 64 0.90 14.50 2.59
N ASN A 65 1.31 13.40 3.23
CA ASN A 65 2.36 13.35 4.25
C ASN A 65 3.42 12.29 3.92
N SER A 66 3.70 12.10 2.63
CA SER A 66 4.68 11.11 2.20
C SER A 66 5.86 11.69 1.46
N SER A 67 6.94 10.91 1.45
CA SER A 67 8.11 11.18 0.63
C SER A 67 8.76 9.87 0.23
N VAL A 68 9.13 9.74 -1.03
CA VAL A 68 9.81 8.57 -1.57
C VAL A 68 11.20 8.98 -2.01
N LEU A 69 12.21 8.25 -1.59
CA LEU A 69 13.58 8.35 -2.10
C LEU A 69 13.82 7.17 -3.05
N VAL A 70 14.33 7.47 -4.23
CA VAL A 70 14.60 6.51 -5.30
C VAL A 70 16.04 6.70 -5.76
N GLU A 71 16.76 5.61 -5.92
CA GLU A 71 18.01 5.55 -6.67
C GLU A 71 17.67 5.23 -8.13
N ILE A 72 17.95 6.17 -9.03
CA ILE A 72 17.67 6.00 -10.47
C ILE A 72 18.92 5.42 -11.12
N MET A 73 18.93 4.08 -11.27
CA MET A 73 20.06 3.32 -11.82
C MET A 73 21.38 3.83 -11.21
N ASP A 74 22.43 3.96 -12.04
CA ASP A 74 23.70 4.55 -11.65
C ASP A 74 23.73 6.08 -11.81
N MET A 75 22.62 6.76 -12.12
CA MET A 75 22.61 8.20 -12.46
C MET A 75 22.44 9.11 -11.25
N GLY A 76 21.81 8.64 -10.17
CA GLY A 76 21.73 9.41 -8.93
C GLY A 76 20.46 9.20 -8.13
N LEU A 77 20.08 10.23 -7.37
CA LEU A 77 18.97 10.17 -6.42
C LEU A 77 17.83 11.09 -6.81
N LEU A 78 16.64 10.57 -6.59
CA LEU A 78 15.37 11.23 -6.79
C LEU A 78 14.60 11.23 -5.48
N LYS A 79 14.12 12.39 -5.05
CA LYS A 79 13.13 12.47 -3.98
C LYS A 79 11.82 13.00 -4.53
N ILE A 80 10.79 12.18 -4.39
CA ILE A 80 9.40 12.49 -4.71
C ILE A 80 8.75 12.98 -3.41
N LYS A 81 8.38 14.26 -3.34
CA LYS A 81 7.75 14.86 -2.15
C LYS A 81 6.28 14.50 -2.08
N ALA A 82 5.59 14.93 -1.02
CA ALA A 82 4.16 14.70 -0.85
C ALA A 82 3.35 15.29 -2.02
N LYS A 83 2.17 14.72 -2.29
CA LYS A 83 1.25 15.17 -3.35
C LYS A 83 1.95 15.32 -4.70
N THR A 84 2.75 14.32 -5.06
CA THR A 84 3.55 14.31 -6.28
C THR A 84 3.26 13.06 -7.07
N GLN A 85 3.08 13.23 -8.39
CA GLN A 85 2.96 12.13 -9.33
C GLN A 85 4.05 12.25 -10.39
N VAL A 86 4.83 11.19 -10.54
CA VAL A 86 5.90 11.08 -11.52
C VAL A 86 5.74 9.79 -12.32
N THR A 87 5.93 9.88 -13.62
CA THR A 87 5.88 8.75 -14.54
C THR A 87 7.28 8.46 -15.08
N PHE A 88 7.60 7.17 -15.17
CA PHE A 88 8.79 6.63 -15.81
C PHE A 88 8.36 6.15 -17.20
N PRO A 89 8.43 6.97 -18.25
CA PRO A 89 7.87 6.65 -19.57
C PRO A 89 8.56 5.43 -20.21
N GLU A 90 7.82 4.81 -21.13
CA GLU A 90 8.36 3.82 -22.06
C GLU A 90 9.17 4.51 -23.18
N GLY A 91 10.07 3.77 -23.82
CA GLY A 91 10.85 4.26 -24.97
C GLY A 91 12.19 4.91 -24.63
N ASP A 92 12.67 4.77 -23.39
CA ASP A 92 14.07 5.06 -23.09
C ASP A 92 14.93 3.89 -23.62
N ASP A 93 15.77 4.18 -24.61
CA ASP A 93 16.63 3.17 -25.25
C ASP A 93 17.69 2.67 -24.27
N ALA A 94 17.71 1.35 -24.04
CA ALA A 94 18.68 0.67 -23.19
C ALA A 94 20.12 0.85 -23.70
N GLN A 95 20.32 1.11 -25.00
CA GLN A 95 21.63 1.35 -25.59
C GLN A 95 22.15 2.77 -25.32
N ILE A 96 21.26 3.75 -25.11
CA ILE A 96 21.63 5.17 -25.00
C ILE A 96 21.69 5.63 -23.53
N GLN A 97 21.34 4.77 -22.56
CA GLN A 97 21.26 5.15 -21.13
C GLN A 97 20.63 6.54 -20.96
N SER A 98 19.47 6.73 -21.59
CA SER A 98 18.65 7.92 -21.39
C SER A 98 17.62 7.63 -20.31
N SER A 99 17.45 8.57 -19.38
CA SER A 99 16.44 8.49 -18.35
C SER A 99 15.57 9.74 -18.38
N ARG A 100 14.34 9.59 -18.86
CA ARG A 100 13.34 10.66 -18.81
C ARG A 100 12.39 10.41 -17.64
N LEU A 101 12.02 11.48 -16.94
CA LEU A 101 10.93 11.48 -15.96
C LEU A 101 9.86 12.47 -16.41
N ASN A 102 8.59 12.08 -16.32
CA ASN A 102 7.48 13.01 -16.53
C ASN A 102 6.89 13.40 -15.17
N LEU A 103 7.12 14.65 -14.74
CA LEU A 103 6.52 15.20 -13.54
C LEU A 103 5.12 15.72 -13.86
N MET A 104 4.10 14.95 -13.49
CA MET A 104 2.69 15.27 -13.77
C MET A 104 2.16 16.38 -12.86
N TYR A 105 2.58 16.38 -11.60
CA TYR A 105 2.39 17.46 -10.61
C TYR A 105 3.20 17.17 -9.35
N GLY A 106 3.41 18.20 -8.52
CA GLY A 106 4.07 18.12 -7.23
C GLY A 106 5.50 18.65 -7.25
N GLU A 107 6.38 18.04 -6.45
CA GLU A 107 7.74 18.51 -6.21
C GLU A 107 8.74 17.35 -6.22
N LEU A 108 9.79 17.53 -7.00
CA LEU A 108 10.82 16.55 -7.30
C LEU A 108 12.19 17.15 -6.96
N TRP A 109 12.96 16.47 -6.12
CA TRP A 109 14.35 16.86 -5.87
C TRP A 109 15.27 15.85 -6.52
N LEU A 110 16.34 16.36 -7.12
CA LEU A 110 17.25 15.63 -7.97
C LEU A 110 18.66 15.82 -7.46
N LYS A 111 19.43 14.74 -7.37
CA LYS A 111 20.90 14.76 -7.29
C LYS A 111 21.41 13.82 -8.35
N ILE A 112 21.82 14.38 -9.47
CA ILE A 112 22.28 13.63 -10.64
C ILE A 112 23.79 13.74 -10.72
N LYS A 113 24.48 12.61 -10.91
CA LYS A 113 25.93 12.58 -11.09
C LYS A 113 26.32 13.26 -12.39
N LYS A 114 27.62 13.47 -12.58
CA LYS A 114 28.14 13.82 -13.90
C LYS A 114 27.90 12.66 -14.86
N LEU A 115 27.12 12.93 -15.91
CA LEU A 115 26.81 11.95 -16.95
C LEU A 115 27.98 11.85 -17.94
N VAL A 116 28.22 10.65 -18.48
CA VAL A 116 29.23 10.44 -19.53
C VAL A 116 28.65 10.79 -20.91
N PRO A 117 29.48 11.05 -21.94
CA PRO A 117 28.97 11.31 -23.29
C PRO A 117 28.03 10.19 -23.77
N GLY A 118 26.83 10.56 -24.21
CA GLY A 118 25.76 9.63 -24.62
C GLY A 118 24.65 9.45 -23.58
N GLU A 119 24.96 9.57 -22.28
CA GLU A 119 23.95 9.53 -21.22
C GLU A 119 23.17 10.86 -21.16
N THR A 120 21.86 10.77 -20.95
CA THR A 120 21.01 11.95 -20.73
C THR A 120 20.02 11.72 -19.60
N PHE A 121 19.79 12.75 -18.79
CA PHE A 121 18.74 12.74 -17.77
C PHE A 121 17.86 13.96 -17.93
N ALA A 122 16.56 13.73 -18.11
CA ALA A 122 15.59 14.77 -18.41
C ALA A 122 14.35 14.70 -17.52
N VAL A 123 13.88 15.85 -17.04
CA VAL A 123 12.58 15.98 -16.36
C VAL A 123 11.64 16.81 -17.21
N LYS A 124 10.59 16.16 -17.73
CA LYS A 124 9.53 16.77 -18.52
C LYS A 124 8.36 17.15 -17.62
N THR A 125 7.88 18.38 -17.75
CA THR A 125 6.58 18.84 -17.24
C THR A 125 5.62 19.01 -18.42
N SER A 126 4.41 19.52 -18.19
CA SER A 126 3.47 19.79 -19.30
C SER A 126 3.98 20.84 -20.29
N ASN A 127 4.91 21.69 -19.88
CA ASN A 127 5.28 22.92 -20.60
C ASN A 127 6.78 23.07 -20.85
N SER A 128 7.61 22.16 -20.36
CA SER A 128 9.05 22.29 -20.49
C SER A 128 9.77 20.96 -20.26
N VAL A 129 11.02 20.88 -20.71
CA VAL A 129 11.91 19.75 -20.49
C VAL A 129 13.20 20.29 -19.89
N ALA A 130 13.58 19.81 -18.71
CA ALA A 130 14.83 20.16 -18.06
C ALA A 130 15.87 19.04 -18.21
N LEU A 131 17.00 19.34 -18.81
CA LEU A 131 18.17 18.47 -18.86
C LEU A 131 19.00 18.72 -17.60
N VAL A 132 19.35 17.65 -16.90
CA VAL A 132 20.04 17.71 -15.60
C VAL A 132 21.24 16.79 -15.62
N SER A 133 22.42 17.34 -15.40
CA SER A 133 23.67 16.57 -15.28
C SER A 133 24.56 17.25 -14.25
N ASN A 134 25.29 16.47 -13.46
CA ASN A 134 26.20 16.96 -12.42
C ASN A 134 25.58 18.05 -11.53
N SER A 135 24.34 17.83 -11.08
CA SER A 135 23.53 18.90 -10.49
C SER A 135 22.62 18.42 -9.37
N ILE A 136 22.38 19.31 -8.42
CA ILE A 136 21.33 19.19 -7.41
C ILE A 136 20.27 20.25 -7.71
N ALA A 137 19.05 19.81 -8.00
CA ALA A 137 17.98 20.70 -8.43
C ALA A 137 16.63 20.29 -7.86
N VAL A 138 15.71 21.25 -7.79
CA VAL A 138 14.31 21.05 -7.43
C VAL A 138 13.43 21.47 -8.59
N VAL A 139 12.55 20.56 -9.02
CA VAL A 139 11.56 20.78 -10.05
C VAL A 139 10.18 20.67 -9.43
N THR A 140 9.35 21.70 -9.58
CA THR A 140 7.95 21.66 -9.16
C THR A 140 7.04 21.90 -10.34
N TYR A 141 5.89 21.24 -10.36
CA TYR A 141 4.83 21.54 -11.30
C TYR A 141 3.46 21.59 -10.62
N GLN A 142 2.77 22.70 -10.78
CA GLN A 142 1.43 22.92 -10.24
C GLN A 142 0.40 22.82 -11.37
N LYS A 143 -0.34 21.71 -11.42
CA LYS A 143 -1.33 21.43 -12.48
C LYS A 143 -2.40 22.51 -12.61
N ARG A 144 -2.95 23.02 -11.49
CA ARG A 144 -4.03 24.02 -11.51
C ARG A 144 -3.57 25.36 -12.09
N SER A 145 -2.40 25.84 -11.69
CA SER A 145 -1.84 27.11 -12.19
C SER A 145 -1.05 26.97 -13.48
N ARG A 146 -0.78 25.73 -13.94
CA ARG A 146 0.14 25.42 -15.06
C ARG A 146 1.50 26.08 -14.88
N LYS A 147 1.98 26.06 -13.64
CA LYS A 147 3.21 26.72 -13.24
C LYS A 147 4.30 25.69 -12.98
N ALA A 148 5.38 25.76 -13.76
CA ALA A 148 6.59 25.00 -13.50
C ALA A 148 7.62 25.90 -12.80
N THR A 149 8.45 25.31 -11.96
CA THR A 149 9.55 26.03 -11.32
C THR A 149 10.75 25.11 -11.19
N TYR A 150 11.90 25.66 -11.55
CA TYR A 150 13.19 24.98 -11.53
C TYR A 150 14.10 25.78 -10.61
N SER A 151 14.67 25.15 -9.60
CA SER A 151 15.60 25.81 -8.66
C SER A 151 16.88 24.99 -8.57
N VAL A 152 18.03 25.63 -8.79
CA VAL A 152 19.33 24.95 -8.79
C VAL A 152 20.03 25.21 -7.46
N ILE A 153 20.38 24.12 -6.79
CA ILE A 153 21.12 24.13 -5.52
C ILE A 153 22.62 24.03 -5.80
N GLU A 154 23.01 23.19 -6.75
CA GLU A 154 24.39 22.96 -7.16
C GLU A 154 24.41 22.50 -8.63
N GLY A 155 25.48 22.84 -9.36
CA GLY A 155 25.61 22.52 -10.78
C GLY A 155 24.82 23.47 -11.68
N ASN A 156 24.48 22.97 -12.87
CA ASN A 156 23.79 23.72 -13.92
C ASN A 156 22.70 22.85 -14.56
N ILE A 157 21.56 23.45 -14.88
CA ILE A 157 20.49 22.77 -15.62
C ILE A 157 20.11 23.59 -16.84
N GLU A 158 19.69 22.90 -17.90
CA GLU A 158 19.16 23.52 -19.12
C GLU A 158 17.67 23.21 -19.22
N VAL A 159 16.84 24.24 -19.43
CA VAL A 159 15.39 24.11 -19.52
C VAL A 159 14.92 24.55 -20.89
N HIS A 160 14.39 23.61 -21.66
CA HIS A 160 13.80 23.84 -22.99
C HIS A 160 12.30 24.09 -22.89
N ILE A 161 11.84 25.11 -23.63
CA ILE A 161 10.45 25.54 -23.72
C ILE A 161 10.15 25.88 -25.17
N LYS A 162 9.48 24.98 -25.90
CA LYS A 162 9.28 25.12 -27.35
C LYS A 162 10.65 25.34 -28.04
N GLU A 163 10.86 26.51 -28.64
CA GLU A 163 12.10 26.89 -29.33
C GLU A 163 13.13 27.58 -28.43
N ASN A 164 12.74 27.98 -27.21
CA ASN A 164 13.61 28.66 -26.26
C ASN A 164 14.34 27.66 -25.36
N HIS A 165 15.55 28.01 -24.94
CA HIS A 165 16.32 27.27 -23.95
C HIS A 165 16.85 28.26 -22.89
N TYR A 166 16.89 27.81 -21.64
CA TYR A 166 17.31 28.61 -20.50
C TYR A 166 18.37 27.86 -19.71
N PHE A 167 19.53 28.48 -19.53
CA PHE A 167 20.57 27.96 -18.65
C PHE A 167 20.39 28.53 -17.25
N LEU A 168 20.44 27.66 -16.25
CA LEU A 168 20.36 28.02 -14.84
C LEU A 168 21.60 27.54 -14.11
N MET A 169 22.21 28.44 -13.36
CA MET A 169 23.34 28.15 -12.49
C MET A 169 22.89 27.96 -11.03
N SER A 170 23.81 27.48 -10.20
CA SER A 170 23.60 27.41 -8.74
C SER A 170 23.07 28.72 -8.15
N GLY A 171 22.04 28.62 -7.29
CA GLY A 171 21.38 29.78 -6.68
C GLY A 171 20.34 30.45 -7.57
N GLU A 172 20.04 29.89 -8.73
CA GLU A 172 19.05 30.44 -9.65
C GLU A 172 17.75 29.65 -9.67
N LYS A 173 16.69 30.37 -10.03
CA LYS A 173 15.33 29.86 -10.09
C LYS A 173 14.64 30.37 -11.34
N LEU A 174 14.14 29.45 -12.15
CA LEU A 174 13.25 29.73 -13.27
C LEU A 174 11.81 29.47 -12.86
N ILE A 175 10.93 30.40 -13.21
CA ILE A 175 9.48 30.24 -13.04
C ILE A 175 8.83 30.35 -14.41
N LEU A 176 8.08 29.32 -14.80
CA LEU A 176 7.33 29.27 -16.05
C LEU A 176 5.84 29.26 -15.73
N ASP A 177 5.11 30.19 -16.34
CA ASP A 177 3.67 30.35 -16.16
C ASP A 177 2.99 30.40 -17.52
N ASP A 178 2.41 29.28 -17.94
CA ASP A 178 1.72 29.15 -19.23
C ASP A 178 0.56 30.13 -19.38
N ARG A 179 -0.09 30.51 -18.26
CA ARG A 179 -1.27 31.40 -18.30
C ARG A 179 -0.90 32.85 -18.60
N ARG A 180 0.36 33.23 -18.39
CA ARG A 180 0.89 34.59 -18.62
C ARG A 180 1.79 34.62 -19.85
N ASN A 181 1.29 34.14 -20.99
CA ASN A 181 2.01 34.08 -22.25
C ASN A 181 3.35 33.31 -22.18
N SER A 182 3.47 32.35 -21.25
CA SER A 182 4.70 31.54 -21.08
C SER A 182 5.96 32.37 -20.78
N MET A 183 5.84 33.57 -20.19
CA MET A 183 7.01 34.36 -19.82
C MET A 183 7.82 33.66 -18.73
N ALA A 184 9.05 33.28 -19.08
CA ALA A 184 10.03 32.80 -18.12
C ALA A 184 10.50 33.94 -17.22
N ARG A 185 10.54 33.70 -15.90
CA ARG A 185 11.02 34.66 -14.91
C ARG A 185 12.20 34.07 -14.15
N HIS A 186 13.36 34.73 -14.26
CA HIS A 186 14.55 34.40 -13.48
C HIS A 186 14.48 35.09 -12.12
N ARG A 187 14.86 34.36 -11.07
CA ARG A 187 15.01 34.86 -9.69
C ARG A 187 16.21 34.21 -9.05
N LYS A 188 16.76 34.84 -8.01
CA LYS A 188 17.66 34.15 -7.09
C LYS A 188 16.87 33.31 -6.10
N VAL A 189 17.45 32.19 -5.68
CA VAL A 189 16.94 31.33 -4.63
C VAL A 189 18.01 31.17 -3.56
N ASP A 190 17.56 31.03 -2.32
CA ASP A 190 18.44 30.68 -1.21
C ASP A 190 18.86 29.21 -1.33
N ALA A 191 19.93 28.98 -2.12
CA ALA A 191 20.50 27.66 -2.33
C ALA A 191 21.02 27.05 -1.02
N TYR A 192 21.47 27.87 -0.07
CA TYR A 192 21.91 27.37 1.24
C TYR A 192 20.75 26.73 2.00
N LYS A 193 19.62 27.41 2.11
CA LYS A 193 18.41 26.87 2.76
C LYS A 193 17.92 25.59 2.08
N LEU A 194 17.86 25.58 0.75
CA LEU A 194 17.47 24.38 0.00
C LEU A 194 18.47 23.23 0.22
N ASN A 195 19.77 23.51 0.23
CA ASN A 195 20.78 22.50 0.50
C ASN A 195 20.67 21.92 1.92
N GLN A 196 20.34 22.73 2.93
CA GLN A 196 20.09 22.23 4.29
C GLN A 196 18.88 21.29 4.34
N GLU A 197 17.80 21.62 3.63
CA GLU A 197 16.66 20.71 3.50
C GLU A 197 17.05 19.40 2.80
N TRP A 198 17.88 19.46 1.76
CA TRP A 198 18.44 18.30 1.07
C TRP A 198 19.30 17.42 1.99
N LYS A 199 20.24 18.05 2.72
CA LYS A 199 21.15 17.36 3.65
C LYS A 199 20.43 16.66 4.79
N LYS A 200 19.34 17.23 5.32
CA LYS A 200 18.51 16.55 6.34
C LYS A 200 18.02 15.17 5.87
N ILE A 201 17.82 14.97 4.57
CA ILE A 201 17.35 13.71 3.99
C ILE A 201 18.52 12.74 3.78
N ILE A 202 19.64 13.23 3.24
CA ILE A 202 20.87 12.42 3.08
C ILE A 202 21.37 11.93 4.44
N THR A 203 21.28 12.75 5.49
CA THR A 203 21.68 12.36 6.84
C THR A 203 20.91 11.13 7.35
N ILE A 204 19.68 10.91 6.89
CA ILE A 204 18.92 9.70 7.23
C ILE A 204 19.47 8.50 6.45
N ARG A 205 19.76 8.66 5.15
CA ARG A 205 20.44 7.66 4.32
C ARG A 205 21.82 7.30 4.89
N GLU A 206 22.60 8.29 5.30
CA GLU A 206 23.94 8.11 5.86
C GLU A 206 23.90 7.53 7.27
N LYS A 207 22.93 7.90 8.12
CA LYS A 207 22.75 7.24 9.42
C LYS A 207 22.35 5.76 9.25
N LEU A 208 21.52 5.44 8.26
CA LEU A 208 21.20 4.06 7.89
C LEU A 208 22.44 3.32 7.36
N LYS A 209 23.17 3.90 6.41
CA LYS A 209 24.41 3.30 5.86
C LYS A 209 25.58 3.25 6.85
N ARG A 210 25.67 4.18 7.82
CA ARG A 210 26.71 4.22 8.85
C ARG A 210 26.44 3.21 9.95
N LYS A 211 25.19 3.03 10.39
CA LYS A 211 24.81 1.89 11.23
C LYS A 211 25.17 0.54 10.58
N VAL A 212 25.03 0.44 9.26
CA VAL A 212 25.45 -0.71 8.43
C VAL A 212 26.98 -0.84 8.27
N ARG A 213 27.76 0.24 8.39
CA ARG A 213 29.25 0.22 8.32
C ARG A 213 29.89 -0.01 9.68
N GLU A 214 29.34 0.56 10.75
CA GLU A 214 29.82 0.40 12.13
C GLU A 214 29.57 -1.02 12.67
N SER A 215 28.62 -1.77 12.09
CA SER A 215 28.42 -3.20 12.36
C SER A 215 29.46 -4.13 11.70
N LYS A 216 30.42 -3.61 10.91
CA LYS A 216 31.40 -4.40 10.12
C LYS A 216 32.76 -4.65 10.81
N HIS A 217 32.96 -4.34 12.09
CA HIS A 217 34.31 -4.34 12.73
C HIS A 217 34.39 -5.15 14.05
N ILE A 218 34.09 -6.45 14.01
CA ILE A 218 34.43 -7.38 15.12
C ILE A 218 34.95 -8.70 14.50
N PRO A 219 36.15 -9.21 14.86
CA PRO A 219 36.75 -10.35 14.16
C PRO A 219 36.62 -11.74 14.83
N SER A 220 36.74 -12.77 13.96
CA SER A 220 37.11 -14.21 14.14
C SER A 220 35.94 -15.22 14.25
N LYS A 221 35.98 -16.47 13.76
CA LYS A 221 37.02 -17.44 13.33
C LYS A 221 36.43 -18.36 12.23
N ASP A 222 37.29 -19.09 11.51
CA ASP A 222 37.01 -20.05 10.41
C ASP A 222 36.90 -19.41 9.02
N GLY A 223 37.82 -19.80 8.13
CA GLY A 223 38.22 -19.13 6.89
C GLY A 223 37.18 -18.98 5.76
N LYS A 224 35.88 -18.97 6.07
CA LYS A 224 34.83 -18.28 5.31
C LYS A 224 33.95 -17.58 6.33
N VAL A 225 34.26 -16.32 6.61
CA VAL A 225 33.51 -15.51 7.57
C VAL A 225 32.52 -14.66 6.81
N ASP A 226 31.24 -14.95 6.96
CA ASP A 226 30.23 -13.91 6.86
C ASP A 226 30.07 -13.27 8.24
N SER A 227 30.23 -11.95 8.31
CA SER A 227 29.94 -11.15 9.51
C SER A 227 28.78 -10.19 9.27
N GLN A 228 28.10 -10.31 8.13
CA GLN A 228 26.92 -9.53 7.83
C GLN A 228 25.81 -10.03 8.74
N ILE A 229 25.30 -9.12 9.57
CA ILE A 229 24.10 -9.41 10.35
C ILE A 229 22.91 -9.33 9.39
N PRO A 230 22.02 -10.33 9.36
CA PRO A 230 20.81 -10.29 8.56
C PRO A 230 20.03 -8.99 8.79
N LEU A 231 19.73 -8.22 7.75
CA LEU A 231 18.88 -7.05 7.91
C LEU A 231 17.42 -7.47 7.74
N VAL A 232 16.67 -7.37 8.82
CA VAL A 232 15.22 -7.63 8.83
C VAL A 232 14.50 -6.29 8.89
N HIS A 233 13.42 -6.14 8.13
CA HIS A 233 12.54 -4.99 8.22
C HIS A 233 11.07 -5.41 8.09
N ILE A 234 10.30 -5.27 9.17
CA ILE A 234 8.86 -5.50 9.18
C ILE A 234 8.18 -4.29 8.51
N VAL A 235 7.71 -4.52 7.29
CA VAL A 235 7.02 -3.55 6.42
C VAL A 235 5.58 -3.34 6.87
N SER A 236 4.93 -4.40 7.34
CA SER A 236 3.57 -4.38 7.89
C SER A 236 3.53 -5.33 9.07
N PRO A 237 2.94 -4.97 10.21
CA PRO A 237 2.23 -3.70 10.49
C PRO A 237 3.12 -2.47 10.65
N ILE A 238 2.51 -1.28 10.48
CA ILE A 238 3.17 0.01 10.68
C ILE A 238 3.00 0.42 12.14
N GLU A 239 4.13 0.71 12.80
CA GLU A 239 4.15 1.18 14.18
C GLU A 239 3.42 2.52 14.36
N GLY A 240 2.74 2.68 15.49
CA GLY A 240 2.02 3.90 15.86
C GLY A 240 0.66 4.09 15.17
N VAL A 241 0.28 3.21 14.24
CA VAL A 241 -1.09 3.17 13.70
C VAL A 241 -1.93 2.24 14.58
N PRO A 242 -3.05 2.69 15.17
CA PRO A 242 -3.93 1.79 15.90
C PRO A 242 -4.66 0.84 14.95
N HIS A 243 -4.69 -0.45 15.29
CA HIS A 243 -5.36 -1.48 14.49
C HIS A 243 -6.69 -1.88 15.14
N LYS A 244 -7.68 -2.28 14.34
CA LYS A 244 -8.98 -2.79 14.83
C LYS A 244 -9.16 -4.30 14.66
N LYS A 245 -8.32 -4.95 13.84
CA LYS A 245 -8.43 -6.38 13.55
C LYS A 245 -7.36 -7.14 14.31
N ARG A 246 -7.79 -8.17 15.05
CA ARG A 246 -6.89 -9.03 15.84
C ARG A 246 -6.01 -9.93 14.97
N ARG A 247 -6.55 -10.46 13.87
CA ARG A 247 -5.77 -11.16 12.85
C ARG A 247 -5.22 -10.15 11.85
N MET A 248 -3.92 -10.26 11.57
CA MET A 248 -3.24 -9.35 10.65
C MET A 248 -2.14 -10.04 9.87
N ARG A 249 -1.96 -9.62 8.62
CA ARG A 249 -0.85 -10.06 7.79
C ARG A 249 0.41 -9.26 8.12
N LEU A 250 1.39 -9.94 8.73
CA LEU A 250 2.76 -9.46 8.82
C LEU A 250 3.44 -9.61 7.46
N ARG A 251 4.20 -8.59 7.06
CA ARG A 251 5.08 -8.60 5.89
C ARG A 251 6.43 -8.04 6.28
N ALA A 252 7.50 -8.71 5.87
CA ALA A 252 8.86 -8.28 6.15
C ALA A 252 9.80 -8.54 4.96
N THR A 253 10.82 -7.70 4.83
CA THR A 253 11.94 -7.91 3.92
C THR A 253 13.17 -8.36 4.72
N ILE A 254 13.95 -9.26 4.13
CA ILE A 254 15.16 -9.84 4.72
C ILE A 254 16.31 -9.69 3.72
N PHE A 255 17.35 -8.96 4.10
CA PHE A 255 18.59 -8.83 3.34
C PHE A 255 19.66 -9.64 4.04
N GLU A 256 19.82 -10.87 3.56
CA GLU A 256 20.86 -11.79 4.00
C GLU A 256 21.13 -12.81 2.88
N GLU A 257 22.35 -12.87 2.35
CA GLU A 257 22.73 -13.81 1.28
C GLU A 257 22.79 -15.25 1.78
N HIS A 258 23.19 -15.44 3.04
CA HIS A 258 23.42 -16.74 3.65
C HIS A 258 22.36 -17.10 4.69
N LEU A 259 21.12 -16.69 4.46
CA LEU A 259 20.03 -16.87 5.43
C LEU A 259 19.79 -18.36 5.70
N ASP A 260 19.76 -18.71 6.98
CA ASP A 260 19.48 -20.08 7.42
C ASP A 260 18.08 -20.20 8.01
N ARG A 261 17.70 -19.26 8.89
CA ARG A 261 16.51 -19.42 9.75
C ARG A 261 15.81 -18.10 10.07
N LEU A 262 14.48 -18.13 10.13
CA LEU A 262 13.65 -17.04 10.63
C LEU A 262 12.84 -17.50 11.84
N ILE A 263 12.80 -16.65 12.88
CA ILE A 263 12.02 -16.85 14.09
C ILE A 263 11.15 -15.62 14.31
N LEU A 264 9.83 -15.79 14.21
CA LEU A 264 8.85 -14.75 14.52
C LEU A 264 8.30 -14.99 15.93
N THR A 265 8.37 -13.94 16.76
CA THR A 265 7.69 -13.90 18.06
C THR A 265 6.64 -12.80 18.10
N VAL A 266 5.55 -13.07 18.80
CA VAL A 266 4.52 -12.09 19.14
C VAL A 266 4.33 -12.16 20.65
N ASN A 267 4.53 -11.04 21.34
CA ASN A 267 4.54 -10.93 22.79
C ASN A 267 5.48 -11.96 23.44
N LYS A 268 6.71 -12.06 22.91
CA LYS A 268 7.76 -12.99 23.33
C LYS A 268 7.46 -14.48 23.13
N LYS A 269 6.29 -14.84 22.59
CA LYS A 269 5.94 -16.23 22.23
C LYS A 269 6.34 -16.49 20.79
N VAL A 270 7.09 -17.57 20.53
CA VAL A 270 7.41 -18.03 19.17
C VAL A 270 6.12 -18.46 18.48
N VAL A 271 5.78 -17.79 17.39
CA VAL A 271 4.60 -18.10 16.55
C VAL A 271 5.00 -18.73 15.21
N ARG A 272 6.25 -18.54 14.78
CA ARG A 272 6.82 -19.19 13.61
C ARG A 272 8.32 -19.36 13.77
N ASP A 273 8.83 -20.51 13.33
CA ASP A 273 10.24 -20.83 13.33
C ASP A 273 10.51 -21.73 12.11
N ILE A 274 11.28 -21.24 11.15
CA ILE A 274 11.50 -21.91 9.87
C ILE A 274 12.95 -21.78 9.41
N GLN A 275 13.50 -22.85 8.86
CA GLN A 275 14.69 -22.77 8.01
C GLN A 275 14.29 -22.29 6.62
N THR A 276 14.97 -21.28 6.10
CA THR A 276 14.59 -20.63 4.83
C THR A 276 15.68 -19.72 4.29
N ASN A 277 15.67 -19.49 2.97
CA ASN A 277 16.50 -18.52 2.27
C ASN A 277 15.67 -17.36 1.66
N LEU A 278 14.41 -17.21 2.11
CA LEU A 278 13.48 -16.21 1.59
C LEU A 278 13.98 -14.78 1.87
N LYS A 279 13.84 -13.92 0.85
CA LYS A 279 14.10 -12.47 0.97
C LYS A 279 12.87 -11.68 1.43
N ASN A 280 11.70 -12.30 1.36
CA ASN A 280 10.42 -11.73 1.79
C ASN A 280 9.69 -12.74 2.68
N PHE A 281 9.08 -12.27 3.74
CA PHE A 281 8.38 -13.11 4.69
C PHE A 281 6.98 -12.55 4.97
N ASP A 282 5.97 -13.39 4.75
CA ASP A 282 4.58 -13.03 4.98
C ASP A 282 3.92 -14.07 5.90
N TYR A 283 3.28 -13.61 6.97
CA TYR A 283 2.66 -14.51 7.95
C TYR A 283 1.43 -13.89 8.61
N ASP A 284 0.41 -14.70 8.89
CA ASP A 284 -0.74 -14.24 9.66
C ASP A 284 -0.43 -14.31 11.14
N ILE A 285 -0.42 -13.17 11.81
CA ILE A 285 -0.24 -13.06 13.26
C ILE A 285 -1.58 -12.78 13.95
N LEU A 286 -1.67 -13.24 15.19
CA LEU A 286 -2.77 -12.93 16.10
C LEU A 286 -2.25 -11.98 17.17
N LEU A 287 -2.87 -10.81 17.26
CA LEU A 287 -2.57 -9.82 18.29
C LEU A 287 -3.32 -10.15 19.59
N ASN A 288 -2.76 -9.73 20.71
CA ASN A 288 -3.44 -9.63 21.99
C ASN A 288 -4.10 -8.25 22.14
N PRO A 289 -5.05 -8.11 23.07
CA PRO A 289 -5.63 -6.83 23.41
C PRO A 289 -4.58 -5.81 23.84
N GLY A 290 -4.71 -4.58 23.33
CA GLY A 290 -3.82 -3.49 23.69
C GLY A 290 -2.45 -3.54 22.99
N LYS A 291 -1.37 -3.34 23.77
CA LYS A 291 -0.01 -3.23 23.24
C LYS A 291 0.56 -4.62 22.90
N ASN A 292 1.06 -4.77 21.68
CA ASN A 292 1.69 -5.97 21.16
C ASN A 292 3.12 -5.68 20.74
N GLU A 293 4.04 -6.57 21.09
CA GLU A 293 5.42 -6.53 20.62
C GLU A 293 5.63 -7.66 19.61
N ILE A 294 6.02 -7.32 18.40
CA ILE A 294 6.28 -8.27 17.31
C ILE A 294 7.77 -8.22 17.01
N GLU A 295 8.46 -9.34 17.10
CA GLU A 295 9.88 -9.45 16.78
C GLU A 295 10.07 -10.50 15.69
N LEU A 296 10.69 -10.12 14.58
CA LEU A 296 11.17 -11.05 13.57
C LEU A 296 12.69 -11.11 13.64
N LYS A 297 13.21 -12.29 13.97
CA LYS A 297 14.62 -12.61 14.06
C LYS A 297 15.05 -13.42 12.83
N ALA A 298 16.17 -13.07 12.24
CA ALA A 298 16.82 -13.81 11.17
C ALA A 298 18.20 -14.29 11.63
N ILE A 299 18.55 -15.52 11.26
CA ILE A 299 19.81 -16.16 11.59
C ILE A 299 20.42 -16.66 10.28
N ASP A 300 21.69 -16.34 10.02
CA ASP A 300 22.40 -16.86 8.86
C ASP A 300 23.10 -18.20 9.17
N GLN A 301 23.69 -18.81 8.15
CA GLN A 301 24.44 -20.08 8.25
C GLN A 301 25.72 -19.96 9.10
N PHE A 302 26.18 -18.74 9.37
CA PHE A 302 27.39 -18.43 10.14
C PHE A 302 27.06 -18.03 11.59
N GLY A 303 25.78 -18.05 11.96
CA GLY A 303 25.29 -17.74 13.30
C GLY A 303 25.03 -16.26 13.59
N ASN A 304 25.16 -15.36 12.61
CA ASN A 304 24.83 -13.95 12.78
C ASN A 304 23.32 -13.76 12.92
N VAL A 305 22.91 -12.85 13.82
CA VAL A 305 21.51 -12.67 14.20
C VAL A 305 21.04 -11.24 13.95
N GLY A 306 20.11 -11.11 13.00
CA GLY A 306 19.34 -9.91 12.71
C GLY A 306 18.00 -9.90 13.41
N ARG A 307 17.46 -8.72 13.72
CA ARG A 307 16.09 -8.59 14.23
C ARG A 307 15.47 -7.23 13.93
N ASP A 308 14.16 -7.23 13.73
CA ASP A 308 13.32 -6.03 13.77
C ASP A 308 12.18 -6.22 14.77
N ILE A 309 11.88 -5.16 15.51
CA ILE A 309 10.85 -5.16 16.56
C ILE A 309 9.85 -4.04 16.25
N LYS A 310 8.56 -4.38 16.22
CA LYS A 310 7.46 -3.43 16.08
C LYS A 310 6.54 -3.49 17.29
N THR A 311 6.23 -2.32 17.83
CA THR A 311 5.18 -2.18 18.83
C THR A 311 3.87 -1.75 18.16
N ILE A 312 2.81 -2.55 18.33
CA ILE A 312 1.50 -2.31 17.72
C ILE A 312 0.42 -2.20 18.78
N GLN A 313 -0.48 -1.23 18.62
CA GLN A 313 -1.65 -1.08 19.47
C GLN A 313 -2.88 -1.68 18.78
N LEU A 314 -3.48 -2.71 19.36
CA LEU A 314 -4.82 -3.18 19.01
C LEU A 314 -5.85 -2.38 19.83
N LEU A 315 -6.75 -1.68 19.12
CA LEU A 315 -7.93 -1.07 19.68
C LEU A 315 -9.07 -2.07 19.64
N GLU A 316 -9.49 -2.47 20.83
CA GLU A 316 -10.67 -3.30 21.02
C GLU A 316 -11.94 -2.50 20.77
N HIS A 317 -12.95 -3.17 20.23
CA HIS A 317 -14.29 -2.64 20.08
C HIS A 317 -15.28 -3.73 20.50
N ALA A 318 -16.49 -3.32 20.88
CA ALA A 318 -17.57 -4.26 21.12
C ALA A 318 -17.91 -5.01 19.82
N PRO A 319 -18.35 -6.28 19.91
CA PRO A 319 -18.88 -7.01 18.76
C PRO A 319 -19.99 -6.24 18.04
N SER A 320 -20.03 -6.31 16.72
CA SER A 320 -21.16 -5.80 15.94
C SER A 320 -22.10 -6.94 15.59
N ILE A 321 -23.39 -6.80 15.88
CA ILE A 321 -24.40 -7.84 15.64
C ILE A 321 -25.40 -7.33 14.60
N SER A 322 -25.70 -8.14 13.59
CA SER A 322 -26.74 -7.86 12.59
C SER A 322 -27.75 -9.00 12.57
N VAL A 323 -29.03 -8.70 12.78
CA VAL A 323 -30.14 -9.64 12.58
C VAL A 323 -30.72 -9.43 11.19
N PHE A 324 -30.90 -10.52 10.43
CA PHE A 324 -31.44 -10.49 9.07
C PHE A 324 -32.84 -11.05 8.97
N PHE A 325 -33.22 -11.94 9.88
CA PHE A 325 -34.58 -12.43 9.97
C PHE A 325 -34.92 -12.77 11.43
N PRO A 326 -36.09 -12.36 11.93
CA PRO A 326 -37.02 -11.42 11.29
C PRO A 326 -36.41 -10.01 11.19
N LEU A 327 -36.95 -9.18 10.30
CA LEU A 327 -36.57 -7.77 10.22
C LEU A 327 -37.22 -6.99 11.36
N ASP A 328 -36.57 -5.89 11.76
CA ASP A 328 -37.15 -4.98 12.74
C ASP A 328 -38.50 -4.44 12.23
N ASN A 329 -39.46 -4.40 13.15
CA ASN A 329 -40.86 -4.05 12.95
C ASN A 329 -41.66 -5.00 12.01
N GLN A 330 -41.20 -6.23 11.79
CA GLN A 330 -41.91 -7.19 10.94
C GLN A 330 -43.15 -7.79 11.63
N GLU A 331 -44.26 -7.90 10.88
CA GLU A 331 -45.41 -8.71 11.25
C GLU A 331 -45.23 -10.16 10.76
N LEU A 332 -45.47 -11.11 11.65
CA LEU A 332 -45.28 -12.55 11.45
C LEU A 332 -46.62 -13.28 11.65
N ASP A 333 -46.89 -14.24 10.77
CA ASP A 333 -48.09 -15.09 10.78
C ASP A 333 -47.89 -16.40 11.57
N SER A 334 -46.66 -16.61 12.07
CA SER A 334 -46.25 -17.74 12.89
C SER A 334 -45.55 -17.27 14.16
N ARG A 335 -45.77 -18.01 15.26
CA ARG A 335 -45.02 -17.85 16.51
C ARG A 335 -43.70 -18.61 16.50
N PHE A 336 -43.54 -19.57 15.60
CA PHE A 336 -42.31 -20.33 15.42
C PHE A 336 -41.50 -19.68 14.32
N ILE A 337 -40.32 -19.20 14.67
CA ILE A 337 -39.39 -18.54 13.75
C ILE A 337 -38.00 -19.15 13.89
N ASP A 338 -37.18 -18.99 12.86
CA ASP A 338 -35.75 -19.25 12.93
C ASP A 338 -35.02 -17.91 12.89
N LEU A 339 -34.53 -17.43 14.04
CA LEU A 339 -33.78 -16.17 14.13
C LEU A 339 -32.44 -16.34 13.41
N GLN A 340 -32.15 -15.44 12.46
CA GLN A 340 -30.93 -15.48 11.65
C GLN A 340 -30.16 -14.17 11.75
N GLY A 341 -28.85 -14.27 11.90
CA GLY A 341 -27.99 -13.11 11.91
C GLY A 341 -26.51 -13.47 11.92
N VAL A 342 -25.68 -12.43 12.06
CA VAL A 342 -24.23 -12.53 12.09
C VAL A 342 -23.65 -11.64 13.18
N VAL A 343 -22.55 -12.12 13.75
CA VAL A 343 -21.66 -11.34 14.60
C VAL A 343 -20.35 -11.07 13.86
N ASP A 344 -20.01 -9.79 13.70
CA ASP A 344 -18.72 -9.34 13.17
C ASP A 344 -17.75 -9.11 14.32
N ASP A 345 -17.24 -10.21 14.89
CA ASP A 345 -16.09 -10.24 15.79
C ASP A 345 -15.56 -11.70 15.84
N VAL A 346 -14.29 -11.89 15.49
CA VAL A 346 -13.65 -13.23 15.43
C VAL A 346 -13.42 -13.85 16.80
N ASP A 347 -13.50 -13.07 17.86
CA ASP A 347 -13.25 -13.51 19.24
C ASP A 347 -14.52 -13.87 20.00
N VAL A 348 -15.69 -13.61 19.41
CA VAL A 348 -16.96 -14.07 19.95
C VAL A 348 -17.06 -15.57 19.74
N LYS A 349 -17.33 -16.29 20.84
CA LYS A 349 -17.51 -17.75 20.82
C LYS A 349 -18.96 -18.18 20.99
N GLU A 350 -19.80 -17.24 21.42
CA GLU A 350 -21.19 -17.49 21.79
C GLU A 350 -21.98 -16.18 21.74
N VAL A 351 -23.23 -16.26 21.30
CA VAL A 351 -24.25 -15.21 21.46
C VAL A 351 -25.28 -15.64 22.50
N GLU A 352 -25.81 -14.68 23.26
CA GLU A 352 -26.94 -14.86 24.16
C GLU A 352 -28.19 -14.17 23.60
N ILE A 353 -29.33 -14.87 23.61
CA ILE A 353 -30.57 -14.39 23.00
C ILE A 353 -31.60 -14.23 24.09
N PHE A 354 -32.25 -13.08 24.10
CA PHE A 354 -33.33 -12.73 25.00
C PHE A 354 -34.60 -12.46 24.20
N VAL A 355 -35.73 -13.00 24.66
CA VAL A 355 -37.06 -12.67 24.15
C VAL A 355 -37.87 -12.10 25.31
N ASN A 356 -38.41 -10.90 25.13
CA ASN A 356 -39.19 -10.18 26.15
C ASN A 356 -38.43 -10.07 27.50
N GLY A 357 -37.12 -9.83 27.42
CA GLY A 357 -36.21 -9.70 28.56
C GLY A 357 -35.80 -11.02 29.23
N ARG A 358 -36.26 -12.18 28.74
CA ARG A 358 -35.91 -13.50 29.29
C ARG A 358 -34.82 -14.17 28.43
N PRO A 359 -33.74 -14.70 29.01
CA PRO A 359 -32.75 -15.46 28.26
C PRO A 359 -33.39 -16.75 27.74
N ILE A 360 -33.33 -16.98 26.43
CA ILE A 360 -33.94 -18.13 25.76
C ILE A 360 -32.90 -19.14 25.33
N ALA A 361 -31.82 -18.68 24.69
CA ALA A 361 -30.86 -19.55 24.04
C ALA A 361 -29.46 -18.95 24.05
N ARG A 362 -28.49 -19.85 23.83
CA ARG A 362 -27.12 -19.49 23.47
C ARG A 362 -26.76 -20.26 22.21
N ASP A 363 -26.07 -19.60 21.29
CA ASP A 363 -25.57 -20.26 20.08
C ASP A 363 -24.06 -20.05 19.95
N ARG A 364 -23.36 -21.14 19.60
CA ARG A 364 -21.92 -21.19 19.39
C ARG A 364 -21.55 -21.38 17.92
N ALA A 365 -22.53 -21.55 17.04
CA ALA A 365 -22.35 -21.41 15.60
C ALA A 365 -22.14 -19.91 15.32
N ILE A 366 -20.88 -19.50 15.15
CA ILE A 366 -20.44 -18.13 14.88
C ILE A 366 -19.47 -18.22 13.68
N PRO A 367 -19.48 -17.30 12.70
CA PRO A 367 -20.04 -15.94 12.75
C PRO A 367 -21.54 -15.82 12.50
N THR A 368 -22.22 -16.88 12.05
CA THR A 368 -23.65 -16.88 11.72
C THR A 368 -24.44 -17.75 12.68
N PHE A 369 -25.50 -17.20 13.27
CA PHE A 369 -26.39 -17.92 14.19
C PHE A 369 -27.76 -18.18 13.54
N HIS A 370 -28.34 -19.35 13.89
CA HIS A 370 -29.65 -19.83 13.44
C HIS A 370 -30.37 -20.47 14.62
N ILE A 371 -31.38 -19.79 15.15
CA ILE A 371 -31.96 -20.16 16.44
C ILE A 371 -33.48 -20.24 16.33
N PRO A 372 -34.07 -21.44 16.51
CA PRO A 372 -35.50 -21.57 16.59
C PRO A 372 -36.03 -20.89 17.84
N LEU A 373 -36.94 -19.93 17.68
CA LEU A 373 -37.61 -19.21 18.77
C LEU A 373 -39.12 -19.44 18.73
N ILE A 374 -39.73 -19.40 19.91
CA ILE A 374 -41.18 -19.36 20.10
C ILE A 374 -41.53 -18.00 20.67
N LEU A 375 -42.35 -17.24 19.94
CA LEU A 375 -42.75 -15.88 20.29
C LEU A 375 -44.14 -15.85 20.94
N ASP A 376 -44.40 -14.83 21.75
CA ASP A 376 -45.72 -14.54 22.32
C ASP A 376 -46.62 -13.88 21.27
N ILE A 377 -47.95 -14.02 21.39
CA ILE A 377 -48.89 -13.32 20.52
C ILE A 377 -48.80 -11.81 20.81
N GLY A 378 -48.72 -10.99 19.75
CA GLY A 378 -48.55 -9.54 19.86
C GLY A 378 -47.07 -9.13 19.73
N GLN A 379 -46.69 -8.06 20.42
CA GLN A 379 -45.35 -7.50 20.35
C GLN A 379 -44.32 -8.38 21.07
N ASN A 380 -43.18 -8.61 20.42
CA ASN A 380 -42.03 -9.30 20.99
C ASN A 380 -40.78 -8.44 20.80
N VAL A 381 -39.97 -8.35 21.84
CA VAL A 381 -38.63 -7.72 21.79
C VAL A 381 -37.60 -8.84 21.79
N ILE A 382 -36.80 -8.92 20.73
CA ILE A 382 -35.72 -9.90 20.59
C ILE A 382 -34.39 -9.14 20.72
N ARG A 383 -33.62 -9.46 21.75
CA ARG A 383 -32.28 -8.89 21.96
C ARG A 383 -31.22 -9.98 21.81
N VAL A 384 -30.19 -9.70 21.04
CA VAL A 384 -29.02 -10.56 20.87
C VAL A 384 -27.82 -9.83 21.47
N GLU A 385 -27.11 -10.50 22.37
CA GLU A 385 -25.89 -10.00 23.01
C GLU A 385 -24.70 -10.88 22.64
N ALA A 386 -23.54 -10.27 22.44
CA ALA A 386 -22.28 -10.97 22.20
C ALA A 386 -21.18 -10.34 23.06
N THR A 387 -20.33 -11.18 23.63
CA THR A 387 -19.16 -10.72 24.39
C THR A 387 -17.90 -11.28 23.75
N ASN A 388 -16.95 -10.41 23.42
CA ASN A 388 -15.67 -10.86 22.87
C ASN A 388 -14.68 -11.30 23.97
N SER A 389 -13.52 -11.80 23.55
CA SER A 389 -12.52 -12.35 24.48
C SER A 389 -11.95 -11.36 25.50
N VAL A 390 -12.19 -10.06 25.33
CA VAL A 390 -11.77 -8.99 26.25
C VAL A 390 -12.87 -8.49 27.17
N GLY A 391 -14.07 -9.05 27.06
CA GLY A 391 -15.22 -8.68 27.89
C GLY A 391 -16.00 -7.47 27.39
N LEU A 392 -15.72 -6.96 26.19
CA LEU A 392 -16.56 -5.92 25.58
C LEU A 392 -17.83 -6.56 25.04
N LYS A 393 -18.96 -5.91 25.31
CA LYS A 393 -20.30 -6.37 24.95
C LYS A 393 -20.87 -5.57 23.78
N GLY A 394 -21.37 -6.28 22.79
CA GLY A 394 -22.18 -5.76 21.71
C GLY A 394 -23.61 -6.28 21.83
N GLU A 395 -24.58 -5.48 21.40
CA GLU A 395 -25.99 -5.85 21.43
C GLU A 395 -26.72 -5.37 20.16
N ASN A 396 -27.77 -6.09 19.79
CA ASN A 396 -28.75 -5.67 18.79
C ASN A 396 -30.14 -6.08 19.29
N GLU A 397 -31.10 -5.16 19.19
CA GLU A 397 -32.49 -5.36 19.61
C GLU A 397 -33.43 -5.05 18.45
N ILE A 398 -34.37 -5.96 18.19
CA ILE A 398 -35.43 -5.79 17.20
C ILE A 398 -36.81 -6.02 17.83
N ILE A 399 -37.82 -5.36 17.29
CA ILE A 399 -39.22 -5.52 17.68
C ILE A 399 -39.96 -6.23 16.56
N VAL A 400 -40.76 -7.25 16.89
CA VAL A 400 -41.61 -7.94 15.91
C VAL A 400 -43.00 -8.16 16.48
N TRP A 401 -44.00 -8.31 15.60
CA TRP A 401 -45.37 -8.61 16.00
C TRP A 401 -45.80 -9.97 15.46
N THR A 402 -46.34 -10.84 16.30
CA THR A 402 -46.91 -12.10 15.85
C THR A 402 -48.43 -12.10 15.96
N SER A 403 -49.10 -12.72 14.99
CA SER A 403 -50.55 -12.90 14.99
C SER A 403 -50.92 -14.36 14.71
N THR A 404 -52.14 -14.76 15.03
CA THR A 404 -52.65 -16.12 14.78
C THR A 404 -53.34 -16.26 13.41
N LYS A 405 -53.15 -15.32 12.48
CA LYS A 405 -53.77 -15.38 11.15
C LYS A 405 -53.04 -16.37 10.24
N SER A 406 -53.27 -17.66 10.44
CA SER A 406 -52.95 -18.67 9.43
C SER A 406 -53.84 -18.42 8.21
N LYS A 407 -53.31 -17.84 7.13
CA LYS A 407 -54.03 -17.73 5.85
C LYS A 407 -53.88 -19.06 5.10
N ILE A 408 -54.56 -20.10 5.58
CA ILE A 408 -54.74 -21.33 4.82
C ILE A 408 -55.75 -21.02 3.72
N ILE A 409 -55.27 -20.78 2.49
CA ILE A 409 -56.12 -20.79 1.29
C ILE A 409 -56.07 -22.23 0.77
N ILE A 410 -57.11 -23.02 1.07
CA ILE A 410 -57.36 -24.27 0.34
C ILE A 410 -58.23 -23.88 -0.85
N GLU A 411 -57.63 -23.75 -2.03
CA GLU A 411 -58.40 -23.74 -3.28
C GLU A 411 -58.92 -25.15 -3.53
N PHE A 412 -60.20 -25.36 -3.26
CA PHE A 412 -60.93 -26.47 -3.87
C PHE A 412 -61.27 -26.06 -5.29
N GLU A 413 -60.51 -26.55 -6.28
CA GLU A 413 -61.05 -26.66 -7.63
C GLU A 413 -62.21 -27.66 -7.58
N ARG A 414 -63.44 -27.14 -7.55
CA ARG A 414 -64.64 -27.94 -7.80
C ARG A 414 -64.64 -28.34 -9.27
N PHE A 415 -64.18 -29.56 -9.53
CA PHE A 415 -64.77 -30.38 -10.59
C PHE A 415 -66.17 -30.79 -10.13
N PHE A 416 -67.20 -30.15 -10.66
CA PHE A 416 -68.51 -30.79 -10.82
C PHE A 416 -69.09 -30.33 -12.17
N GLU A 417 -68.98 -31.27 -13.10
CA GLU A 417 -69.78 -31.57 -14.31
C GLU A 417 -70.24 -30.44 -15.23
#